data_AF-A0A5J5D601-F1
#
_entry.id   AF-A0A5J5D601-F1
#
_cell.length_a   1.000
_cell.length_b   1.000
_cell.length_c   1.000
_cell.angle_alpha   90.00
_cell.angle_beta   90.00
_cell.angle_gamma   90.00
#
_symmetry.space_group_name_H-M   'P 1'
#
loop_
_entity.id
_entity.type
_entity.pdbx_description
1 polymer ?
#
loop_
_entity_poly.entity_id
_entity_poly.type
_entity_poly.pdbx_seq_one_letter_code
_entity_poly.pdbx_strand_id
1 'polypeptide(L)'
;MGGTERLWLLASLCQVVLLTCEQHLNPVEVEVVFHSFPSTKDSDTYTVTCRTASNQLMYMEPFNHSACSPDCKMSLRLVEDPGGYNITLRASRKDTTLEAKAFHFSIQHDDYCSLDLETSQTTKLKGLQPGTRFKAKVVVTTFLKHLNMTLKQSFSSGMETAQCPPDWLADGRSCYTVRRKGLTWSDAQHHCSGLAAGSHLADLQTLEDLLFISSHLRRHNNLLLLWTGLNDQK
;
A
#
# COMPACT_ATOMS: atom_id res chain seq x y z
N MET A 1 -31.29 44.87 -13.38
CA MET A 1 -29.98 45.32 -12.84
C MET A 1 -29.37 44.09 -12.16
N GLY A 2 -28.52 43.30 -12.79
CA GLY A 2 -27.22 43.65 -13.36
C GLY A 2 -26.18 42.80 -12.62
N GLY A 3 -26.24 41.47 -12.78
CA GLY A 3 -25.43 40.48 -12.06
C GLY A 3 -24.34 39.85 -12.94
N THR A 4 -23.88 40.57 -13.96
CA THR A 4 -23.07 40.01 -15.06
C THR A 4 -21.56 40.24 -14.90
N GLU A 5 -21.09 40.68 -13.73
CA GLU A 5 -19.67 41.06 -13.58
C GLU A 5 -18.77 39.97 -12.97
N ARG A 6 -19.33 38.92 -12.34
CA ARG A 6 -18.52 37.88 -11.66
C ARG A 6 -18.31 36.59 -12.43
N LEU A 7 -18.95 36.42 -13.60
CA LEU A 7 -18.91 35.17 -14.36
C LEU A 7 -17.69 35.04 -15.28
N TRP A 8 -16.98 36.14 -15.55
CA TRP A 8 -15.99 36.21 -16.64
C TRP A 8 -14.68 35.44 -16.39
N LEU A 9 -14.39 35.03 -15.15
CA LEU A 9 -13.13 34.37 -14.79
C LEU A 9 -13.32 32.96 -14.19
N LEU A 10 -14.50 32.37 -14.37
CA LEU A 10 -14.76 31.02 -13.90
C LEU A 10 -14.13 30.00 -14.85
N ALA A 11 -13.32 29.10 -14.31
CA ALA A 11 -12.66 28.04 -15.05
C ALA A 11 -12.93 26.69 -14.36
N SER A 12 -12.68 25.58 -15.05
CA SER A 12 -12.94 24.24 -14.53
C SER A 12 -11.63 23.56 -14.15
N LEU A 13 -11.53 23.02 -12.93
CA LEU A 13 -10.46 22.12 -12.54
C LEU A 13 -10.98 20.69 -12.66
N CYS A 14 -10.39 19.88 -13.55
CA CYS A 14 -10.82 18.51 -13.79
C CYS A 14 -9.80 17.52 -13.23
N GLN A 15 -10.26 16.36 -12.76
CA GLN A 15 -9.41 15.26 -12.29
C GLN A 15 -9.79 13.92 -12.92
N VAL A 16 -8.83 13.00 -13.01
CA VAL A 16 -9.01 11.56 -13.32
C VAL A 16 -8.26 10.75 -12.28
N VAL A 17 -8.86 9.69 -11.76
CA VAL A 17 -8.18 8.72 -10.89
C VAL A 17 -7.70 7.56 -11.75
N LEU A 18 -6.38 7.37 -11.84
CA LEU A 18 -5.78 6.22 -12.53
C LEU A 18 -5.39 5.16 -11.49
N LEU A 19 -6.09 4.02 -11.51
CA LEU A 19 -5.74 2.84 -10.72
C LEU A 19 -5.03 1.81 -11.61
N THR A 20 -3.82 2.12 -12.09
CA THR A 20 -3.00 1.10 -12.75
C THR A 20 -2.22 0.33 -11.69
N CYS A 21 -2.86 -0.69 -11.14
CA CYS A 21 -2.14 -1.74 -10.43
C CYS A 21 -1.92 -2.93 -11.36
N GLU A 22 -0.68 -3.10 -11.81
CA GLU A 22 -0.21 -4.44 -12.19
C GLU A 22 -0.21 -5.26 -10.89
N GLN A 23 -1.31 -5.99 -10.64
CA GLN A 23 -1.40 -7.02 -9.60
C GLN A 23 -0.48 -8.18 -10.00
N HIS A 24 0.83 -7.97 -9.95
CA HIS A 24 1.75 -9.06 -9.73
C HIS A 24 1.67 -9.39 -8.25
N LEU A 25 0.80 -10.34 -7.91
CA LEU A 25 0.75 -10.98 -6.58
C LEU A 25 2.12 -11.58 -6.31
N ASN A 26 3.01 -10.79 -5.72
CA ASN A 26 4.32 -11.26 -5.30
C ASN A 26 4.11 -12.01 -3.98
N PRO A 27 4.73 -13.19 -3.80
CA PRO A 27 4.62 -13.94 -2.56
C PRO A 27 5.10 -13.09 -1.37
N VAL A 28 4.39 -13.16 -0.25
CA VAL A 28 4.78 -12.48 1.00
C VAL A 28 5.96 -13.24 1.59
N GLU A 29 7.07 -12.54 1.81
CA GLU A 29 8.25 -13.11 2.46
C GLU A 29 8.16 -12.85 3.96
N VAL A 30 7.99 -13.92 4.74
CA VAL A 30 7.90 -13.87 6.20
C VAL A 30 9.19 -14.41 6.81
N GLU A 31 9.94 -13.56 7.50
CA GLU A 31 11.08 -13.95 8.33
C GLU A 31 10.64 -14.05 9.79
N VAL A 32 10.81 -15.22 10.41
CA VAL A 32 10.59 -15.40 11.85
C VAL A 32 11.95 -15.49 12.53
N VAL A 33 12.17 -14.60 13.49
CA VAL A 33 13.40 -14.55 14.31
C VAL A 33 13.05 -14.99 15.72
N PHE A 34 13.77 -15.98 16.23
CA PHE A 34 13.53 -16.54 17.55
C PHE A 34 14.85 -16.88 18.25
N HIS A 35 14.84 -16.76 19.59
CA HIS A 35 15.95 -17.19 20.42
C HIS A 35 16.03 -18.72 20.46
N SER A 36 17.21 -19.28 20.69
CA SER A 36 17.34 -20.72 20.92
C SER A 36 16.55 -21.14 22.17
N PHE A 37 15.84 -22.27 22.06
CA PHE A 37 15.01 -22.83 23.12
C PHE A 37 15.50 -24.26 23.42
N PRO A 38 15.50 -24.70 24.69
CA PRO A 38 16.51 -24.42 25.71
C PRO A 38 17.91 -24.95 25.34
N SER A 39 18.94 -24.22 25.75
CA SER A 39 20.36 -24.58 25.63
C SER A 39 20.74 -25.71 26.59
N THR A 40 20.88 -26.92 26.05
CA THR A 40 21.76 -27.93 26.64
C THR A 40 22.74 -28.39 25.58
N LYS A 41 23.96 -28.75 25.97
CA LYS A 41 25.13 -28.98 25.10
C LYS A 41 24.98 -30.06 24.00
N ASP A 42 23.81 -30.65 23.85
CA ASP A 42 23.54 -31.72 22.89
C ASP A 42 22.91 -31.17 21.60
N SER A 43 23.03 -31.91 20.50
CA SER A 43 22.55 -31.52 19.17
C SER A 43 21.01 -31.52 19.08
N ASP A 44 20.38 -30.48 19.58
CA ASP A 44 18.95 -30.25 19.40
C ASP A 44 18.66 -29.90 17.92
N THR A 45 17.69 -30.60 17.33
CA THR A 45 17.23 -30.35 15.95
C THR A 45 15.94 -29.53 16.02
N TYR A 46 15.93 -28.38 15.35
CA TYR A 46 14.74 -27.55 15.24
C TYR A 46 13.99 -27.91 13.98
N THR A 47 12.69 -28.11 14.06
CA THR A 47 11.83 -28.32 12.89
C THR A 47 10.78 -27.23 12.86
N VAL A 48 10.66 -26.58 11.72
CA VAL A 48 9.57 -25.64 11.46
C VAL A 48 8.59 -26.33 10.53
N THR A 49 7.31 -26.29 10.88
CA THR A 49 6.24 -26.75 10.01
C THR A 49 5.26 -25.61 9.75
N CYS A 50 4.97 -25.37 8.48
CA CYS A 50 3.95 -24.44 8.04
C CYS A 50 2.84 -25.23 7.37
N ARG A 51 1.60 -25.04 7.84
CA ARG A 51 0.41 -25.66 7.27
C ARG A 51 -0.63 -24.60 6.92
N THR A 52 -1.42 -24.86 5.89
CA THR A 52 -2.64 -24.08 5.62
C THR A 52 -3.71 -24.35 6.69
N ALA A 53 -4.79 -23.55 6.70
CA ALA A 53 -5.97 -23.85 7.53
C ALA A 53 -6.63 -25.20 7.19
N SER A 54 -6.55 -25.64 5.94
CA SER A 54 -6.94 -26.98 5.50
C SER A 54 -5.97 -28.09 5.93
N ASN A 55 -4.96 -27.77 6.76
CA ASN A 55 -3.94 -28.67 7.30
C ASN A 55 -3.01 -29.28 6.22
N GLN A 56 -2.90 -28.63 5.05
CA GLN A 56 -1.95 -29.01 4.01
C GLN A 56 -0.54 -28.53 4.39
N LEU A 57 0.44 -29.43 4.37
CA LEU A 57 1.84 -29.10 4.68
C LEU A 57 2.47 -28.32 3.53
N MET A 58 2.81 -27.06 3.78
CA MET A 58 3.40 -26.16 2.79
C MET A 58 4.93 -26.13 2.88
N TYR A 59 5.46 -26.25 4.09
CA TYR A 59 6.90 -26.22 4.32
C TYR A 59 7.27 -27.00 5.58
N MET A 60 8.35 -27.76 5.48
CA MET A 60 9.00 -28.46 6.59
C MET A 60 10.50 -28.48 6.34
N GLU A 61 11.28 -27.83 7.20
CA GLU A 61 12.74 -27.87 7.11
C GLU A 61 13.37 -28.01 8.50
N PRO A 62 14.33 -28.94 8.67
CA PRO A 62 15.11 -29.06 9.88
C PRO A 62 16.28 -28.06 9.88
N PHE A 63 16.51 -27.38 11.00
CA PHE A 63 17.64 -26.49 11.22
C PHE A 63 18.61 -27.12 12.23
N ASN A 64 19.90 -27.06 11.91
CA ASN A 64 20.97 -27.45 12.81
C ASN A 64 21.32 -26.29 13.76
N HIS A 65 21.74 -26.60 14.99
CA HIS A 65 22.07 -25.62 16.03
C HIS A 65 23.11 -24.56 15.58
N SER A 66 23.98 -24.90 14.64
CA SER A 66 24.99 -23.97 14.08
C SER A 66 24.39 -22.83 13.25
N ALA A 67 23.14 -22.92 12.80
CA ALA A 67 22.43 -21.85 12.09
C ALA A 67 21.86 -20.76 13.03
N CYS A 68 21.93 -20.99 14.34
CA CYS A 68 21.38 -20.10 15.37
C CYS A 68 22.51 -19.36 16.10
N SER A 69 22.98 -18.25 15.54
CA SER A 69 23.88 -17.33 16.26
C SER A 69 23.81 -15.91 15.68
N PRO A 70 23.38 -14.89 16.46
CA PRO A 70 22.85 -14.95 17.82
C PRO A 70 21.40 -15.44 17.93
N ASP A 71 20.64 -15.35 16.83
CA ASP A 71 19.23 -15.74 16.75
C ASP A 71 19.02 -16.76 15.63
N CYS A 72 18.03 -17.64 15.78
CA CYS A 72 17.57 -18.49 14.69
C CYS A 72 16.65 -17.67 13.75
N LYS A 73 16.82 -17.84 12.44
CA LYS A 73 15.99 -17.18 11.42
C LYS A 73 15.42 -18.22 10.47
N MET A 74 14.13 -18.11 10.18
CA MET A 74 13.45 -18.89 9.14
C MET A 74 12.77 -17.95 8.16
N SER A 75 12.83 -18.28 6.86
CA SER A 75 12.21 -17.49 5.80
C SER A 75 11.17 -18.33 5.08
N LEU A 76 9.92 -17.88 5.08
CA LEU A 76 8.82 -18.51 4.36
C LEU A 76 8.38 -17.62 3.20
N ARG A 77 8.13 -18.23 2.05
CA ARG A 77 7.43 -17.59 0.93
C ARG A 77 6.00 -18.07 0.93
N LEU A 78 5.09 -17.22 1.39
CA LEU A 78 3.67 -17.54 1.53
C LEU A 78 2.89 -16.92 0.37
N VAL A 79 1.90 -17.66 -0.12
CA VAL A 79 0.89 -17.16 -1.06
C VAL A 79 -0.34 -16.72 -0.28
N GLU A 80 -1.38 -16.25 -0.96
CA GLU A 80 -2.64 -15.91 -0.28
C GLU A 80 -3.43 -17.19 0.03
N ASP A 81 -3.87 -17.33 1.29
CA ASP A 81 -4.77 -18.40 1.73
C ASP A 81 -5.88 -17.76 2.59
N PRO A 82 -7.17 -17.91 2.19
CA PRO A 82 -8.29 -17.30 2.90
C PRO A 82 -8.43 -17.76 4.35
N GLY A 83 -7.97 -18.98 4.66
CA GLY A 83 -7.96 -19.53 6.00
C GLY A 83 -6.69 -19.21 6.78
N GLY A 84 -5.67 -18.63 6.14
CA GLY A 84 -4.38 -18.33 6.73
C GLY A 84 -3.50 -19.57 6.98
N TYR A 85 -2.43 -19.34 7.72
CA TYR A 85 -1.35 -20.29 7.95
C TYR A 85 -1.17 -20.58 9.44
N ASN A 86 -1.02 -21.85 9.76
CA ASN A 86 -0.62 -22.33 11.09
C ASN A 86 0.87 -22.69 11.05
N ILE A 87 1.67 -21.92 11.77
CA ILE A 87 3.11 -22.13 11.86
C ILE A 87 3.41 -22.74 13.22
N THR A 88 4.11 -23.88 13.23
CA THR A 88 4.56 -24.57 14.43
C THR A 88 6.07 -24.75 14.40
N LEU A 89 6.74 -24.18 15.39
CA LEU A 89 8.16 -24.37 15.66
C LEU A 89 8.31 -25.45 16.72
N ARG A 90 9.17 -26.42 16.47
CA ARG A 90 9.41 -27.55 17.35
C ARG A 90 10.90 -27.71 17.59
N ALA A 91 11.30 -27.79 18.86
CA ALA A 91 12.62 -28.25 19.26
C ALA A 91 12.52 -29.74 19.58
N SER A 92 13.41 -30.55 19.00
CA SER A 92 13.39 -32.00 19.18
C SER A 92 14.78 -32.56 19.44
N ARG A 93 14.84 -33.62 20.24
CA ARG A 93 16.06 -34.38 20.53
C ARG A 93 15.78 -35.85 20.31
N LYS A 94 16.51 -36.49 19.39
CA LYS A 94 16.31 -37.91 19.04
C LYS A 94 14.81 -38.22 18.84
N ASP A 95 14.13 -37.38 18.06
CA ASP A 95 12.68 -37.40 17.78
C ASP A 95 11.71 -37.17 18.96
N THR A 96 12.23 -36.95 20.18
CA THR A 96 11.40 -36.49 21.30
C THR A 96 11.23 -34.98 21.25
N THR A 97 9.98 -34.50 21.32
CA THR A 97 9.69 -33.06 21.31
C THR A 97 9.97 -32.48 22.68
N LEU A 98 10.89 -31.51 22.76
CA LEU A 98 11.24 -30.82 24.00
C LEU A 98 10.30 -29.64 24.24
N GLU A 99 10.12 -28.82 23.21
CA GLU A 99 9.29 -27.62 23.26
C GLU A 99 8.65 -27.39 21.89
N ALA A 100 7.41 -26.88 21.88
CA ALA A 100 6.73 -26.47 20.67
C ALA A 100 6.01 -25.14 20.89
N LYS A 101 6.13 -24.23 19.91
CA LYS A 101 5.43 -22.95 19.87
C LYS A 101 4.65 -22.89 18.56
N ALA A 102 3.38 -22.49 18.63
CA ALA A 102 2.52 -22.37 17.46
C ALA A 102 1.83 -21.00 17.42
N PHE A 103 1.64 -20.48 16.22
CA PHE A 103 0.87 -19.26 15.99
C PHE A 103 0.13 -19.32 14.67
N HIS A 104 -0.97 -18.60 14.61
CA HIS A 104 -1.78 -18.42 13.40
C HIS A 104 -1.39 -17.10 12.71
N PHE A 105 -1.39 -17.10 11.39
CA PHE A 105 -1.04 -15.96 10.57
C PHE A 105 -1.97 -15.85 9.35
N SER A 106 -2.66 -14.72 9.20
CA SER A 106 -3.54 -14.44 8.07
C SER A 106 -3.04 -13.21 7.31
N ILE A 107 -3.08 -13.25 5.98
CA ILE A 107 -2.79 -12.10 5.11
C ILE A 107 -4.15 -11.48 4.76
N GLN A 108 -4.34 -10.18 5.01
CA GLN A 108 -5.51 -9.43 4.57
C GLN A 108 -5.09 -8.48 3.45
N HIS A 109 -5.68 -8.64 2.27
CA HIS A 109 -5.60 -7.69 1.17
C HIS A 109 -6.89 -6.86 1.15
N ASP A 110 -6.79 -5.55 1.27
CA ASP A 110 -7.90 -4.66 0.89
C ASP A 110 -7.86 -4.44 -0.63
N ASP A 111 -9.04 -4.41 -1.26
CA ASP A 111 -9.25 -4.27 -2.72
C ASP A 111 -8.69 -2.97 -3.33
N TYR A 112 -8.17 -2.08 -2.50
CA TYR A 112 -7.53 -0.85 -2.93
C TYR A 112 -6.03 -1.04 -2.92
N CYS A 113 -5.37 -0.64 -4.01
CA CYS A 113 -3.93 -0.48 -4.00
C CYS A 113 -3.45 0.64 -3.06
N SER A 114 -4.18 1.06 -2.01
CA SER A 114 -3.57 1.96 -1.03
C SER A 114 -2.44 1.21 -0.33
N LEU A 115 -1.25 1.82 -0.26
CA LEU A 115 -0.25 1.35 0.69
C LEU A 115 -0.60 1.98 2.04
N ASP A 116 -1.71 1.53 2.63
CA ASP A 116 -2.08 1.90 3.99
C ASP A 116 -1.15 1.14 4.92
N LEU A 117 0.05 1.68 5.11
CA LEU A 117 0.85 1.32 6.27
C LEU A 117 0.05 1.78 7.48
N GLU A 118 -0.55 0.84 8.22
CA GLU A 118 -1.03 1.04 9.59
C GLU A 118 0.16 1.27 10.54
N THR A 119 0.99 2.25 10.21
CA THR A 119 1.82 2.94 11.17
C THR A 119 1.16 4.30 11.40
N SER A 120 1.29 4.86 12.59
CA SER A 120 0.71 6.16 12.95
C SER A 120 1.27 7.34 12.13
N GLN A 121 1.97 7.10 11.01
CA GLN A 121 2.63 8.08 10.16
C GLN A 121 2.51 7.69 8.67
N THR A 122 1.52 8.26 7.98
CA THR A 122 1.45 8.23 6.51
C THR A 122 2.58 9.09 5.93
N THR A 123 3.51 8.50 5.18
CA THR A 123 4.54 9.25 4.45
C THR A 123 4.29 9.14 2.94
N LYS A 124 3.83 10.23 2.33
CA LYS A 124 3.71 10.32 0.87
C LYS A 124 5.08 10.49 0.22
N LEU A 125 5.38 9.63 -0.75
CA LEU A 125 6.59 9.71 -1.56
C LEU A 125 6.51 10.92 -2.49
N LYS A 126 7.51 11.82 -2.42
CA LYS A 126 7.60 13.02 -3.27
C LYS A 126 8.56 12.80 -4.44
N GLY A 127 8.31 13.49 -5.56
CA GLY A 127 9.25 13.57 -6.68
C GLY A 127 9.22 12.39 -7.66
N LEU A 128 8.20 11.53 -7.62
CA LEU A 128 8.01 10.49 -8.63
C LEU A 128 7.49 11.12 -9.93
N GLN A 129 8.12 10.81 -11.06
CA GLN A 129 7.65 11.28 -12.38
C GLN A 129 6.40 10.46 -12.81
N PRO A 130 5.50 11.01 -13.65
CA PRO A 130 4.37 10.25 -14.21
C PRO A 130 4.84 9.03 -15.02
N GLY A 131 4.11 7.91 -14.96
CA GLY A 131 4.49 6.66 -15.65
C GLY A 131 5.78 5.99 -15.12
N THR A 132 6.24 6.37 -13.93
CA THR A 132 7.40 5.73 -13.29
C THR A 132 6.97 4.43 -12.64
N ARG A 133 7.62 3.33 -13.02
CA ARG A 133 7.54 2.05 -12.32
C ARG A 133 8.44 2.08 -11.09
N PHE A 134 7.90 1.69 -9.95
CA PHE A 134 8.66 1.55 -8.72
C PHE A 134 8.28 0.27 -7.98
N LYS A 135 9.17 -0.20 -7.12
CA LYS A 135 8.94 -1.35 -6.26
C LYS A 135 8.84 -0.87 -4.82
N ALA A 136 7.66 -0.95 -4.23
CA ALA A 136 7.47 -0.72 -2.81
C ALA A 136 7.85 -1.99 -2.05
N LYS A 137 8.66 -1.90 -0.99
CA LYS A 137 8.88 -2.98 -0.03
C LYS A 137 8.44 -2.50 1.34
N VAL A 138 7.38 -3.10 1.87
CA VAL A 138 6.91 -2.87 3.24
C VAL A 138 7.49 -3.94 4.13
N VAL A 139 8.02 -3.55 5.29
CA VAL A 139 8.51 -4.49 6.31
C VAL A 139 7.81 -4.18 7.63
N VAL A 140 6.95 -5.08 8.09
CA VAL A 140 6.28 -5.01 9.39
C VAL A 140 7.04 -5.89 10.37
N THR A 141 7.41 -5.34 11.53
CA THR A 141 8.10 -6.08 12.59
C THR A 141 7.22 -6.13 13.84
N THR A 142 6.82 -7.33 14.24
CA THR A 142 5.94 -7.57 15.39
C THR A 142 6.67 -8.41 16.44
N PHE A 143 6.70 -7.94 17.69
CA PHE A 143 7.28 -8.71 18.80
C PHE A 143 6.20 -9.48 19.58
N LEU A 144 6.24 -10.81 19.50
CA LEU A 144 5.34 -11.73 20.19
C LEU A 144 5.89 -12.00 21.60
N LYS A 145 5.58 -11.10 22.55
CA LYS A 145 6.08 -11.14 23.94
C LYS A 145 5.95 -12.52 24.60
N HIS A 146 4.81 -13.19 24.43
CA HIS A 146 4.52 -14.48 25.06
C HIS A 146 5.35 -15.65 24.49
N LEU A 147 5.87 -15.51 23.27
CA LEU A 147 6.72 -16.53 22.63
C LEU A 147 8.21 -16.16 22.69
N ASN A 148 8.54 -14.92 23.06
CA ASN A 148 9.87 -14.32 22.92
C ASN A 148 10.41 -14.41 21.48
N MET A 149 9.55 -14.08 20.52
CA MET A 149 9.82 -14.17 19.09
C MET A 149 9.55 -12.83 18.41
N THR A 150 10.31 -12.54 17.36
CA THR A 150 10.09 -11.38 16.47
C THR A 150 9.67 -11.89 15.10
N LEU A 151 8.51 -11.45 14.63
CA LEU A 151 7.99 -11.72 13.30
C LEU A 151 8.30 -10.53 12.40
N LYS A 152 8.98 -10.77 11.28
CA LYS A 152 9.18 -9.77 10.23
C LYS A 152 8.44 -10.20 8.97
N GLN A 153 7.42 -9.46 8.61
CA GLN A 153 6.69 -9.68 7.37
C GLN A 153 7.19 -8.68 6.35
N SER A 154 7.52 -9.15 5.16
CA SER A 154 7.87 -8.28 4.06
C SER A 154 6.99 -8.53 2.86
N PHE A 155 6.34 -7.45 2.42
CA PHE A 155 5.53 -7.42 1.22
C PHE A 155 6.23 -6.56 0.20
N SER A 156 6.26 -6.98 -1.06
CA SER A 156 6.75 -6.13 -2.13
C SER A 156 5.79 -6.09 -3.31
N SER A 157 5.38 -4.90 -3.70
CA SER A 157 4.53 -4.69 -4.87
C SER A 157 5.24 -3.87 -5.91
N GLY A 158 5.10 -4.28 -7.17
CA GLY A 158 5.28 -3.37 -8.28
C GLY A 158 4.14 -2.35 -8.26
N MET A 159 4.45 -1.09 -8.48
CA MET A 159 3.49 -0.01 -8.60
C MET A 159 3.94 0.92 -9.73
N GLU A 160 2.98 1.54 -10.39
CA GLU A 160 3.25 2.55 -11.41
C GLU A 160 2.54 3.84 -11.03
N THR A 161 3.22 4.98 -11.12
CA THR A 161 2.56 6.27 -10.97
C THR A 161 1.58 6.50 -12.12
N ALA A 162 0.52 7.26 -11.88
CA ALA A 162 -0.48 7.53 -12.91
C ALA A 162 0.17 8.05 -14.19
N GLN A 163 -0.11 7.39 -15.32
CA GLN A 163 0.15 7.95 -16.65
C GLN A 163 -0.94 8.97 -16.95
N CYS A 164 -0.60 10.25 -16.85
CA CYS A 164 -1.56 11.31 -17.12
C CYS A 164 -1.68 11.58 -18.61
N PRO A 165 -2.89 11.94 -19.10
CA PRO A 165 -3.04 12.39 -20.47
C PRO A 165 -2.13 13.62 -20.75
N PRO A 166 -1.80 13.90 -22.02
CA PRO A 166 -0.99 15.06 -22.38
C PRO A 166 -1.57 16.35 -21.79
N ASP A 167 -0.70 17.19 -21.21
CA ASP A 167 -1.04 18.46 -20.55
C ASP A 167 -1.87 18.34 -19.25
N TRP A 168 -1.86 17.16 -18.62
CA TRP A 168 -2.38 16.98 -17.25
C TRP A 168 -1.22 16.91 -16.25
N LEU A 169 -1.50 17.41 -15.05
CA LEU A 169 -0.60 17.43 -13.90
C LEU A 169 -0.79 16.16 -13.10
N ALA A 170 0.27 15.38 -12.90
CA ALA A 170 0.21 14.22 -12.02
C ALA A 170 0.43 14.62 -10.56
N ASP A 171 -0.41 14.11 -9.68
CA ASP A 171 -0.18 14.09 -8.24
C ASP A 171 -0.69 12.76 -7.66
N GLY A 172 0.23 11.94 -7.17
CA GLY A 172 -0.06 10.57 -6.72
C GLY A 172 -0.71 9.70 -7.81
N ARG A 173 -2.00 9.40 -7.62
CA ARG A 173 -2.85 8.59 -8.53
C ARG A 173 -3.81 9.41 -9.36
N SER A 174 -3.77 10.72 -9.17
CA SER A 174 -4.70 11.63 -9.78
C SER A 174 -3.99 12.45 -10.84
N CYS A 175 -4.70 12.71 -11.92
CA CYS A 175 -4.28 13.62 -12.97
C CYS A 175 -5.19 14.83 -12.96
N TYR A 176 -4.64 16.04 -12.99
CA TYR A 176 -5.40 17.28 -12.93
C TYR A 176 -5.19 18.15 -14.16
N THR A 177 -6.21 18.85 -14.62
CA THR A 177 -6.06 19.87 -15.66
C THR A 177 -6.98 21.06 -15.41
N VAL A 178 -6.55 22.24 -15.85
CA VAL A 178 -7.30 23.50 -15.71
C VAL A 178 -7.81 23.94 -17.07
N ARG A 179 -9.12 24.04 -17.21
CA ARG A 179 -9.79 24.54 -18.42
C ARG A 179 -10.29 25.95 -18.20
N ARG A 180 -9.70 26.90 -18.92
CA ARG A 180 -10.00 28.35 -18.79
C ARG A 180 -11.30 28.79 -19.46
N LYS A 181 -12.28 27.89 -19.57
CA LYS A 181 -13.55 28.17 -20.22
C LYS A 181 -14.56 28.64 -19.17
N GLY A 182 -15.12 29.83 -19.39
CA GLY A 182 -16.24 30.36 -18.61
C GLY A 182 -17.45 29.44 -18.71
N LEU A 183 -17.71 28.67 -17.65
CA LEU A 183 -18.81 27.70 -17.58
C LEU A 183 -19.59 27.86 -16.28
N THR A 184 -20.86 27.48 -16.31
CA THR A 184 -21.61 27.21 -15.07
C THR A 184 -21.02 25.98 -14.38
N TRP A 185 -21.28 25.80 -13.08
CA TRP A 185 -20.79 24.61 -12.38
C TRP A 185 -21.29 23.30 -13.04
N SER A 186 -22.57 23.25 -13.42
CA SER A 186 -23.17 22.08 -14.07
C SER A 186 -22.54 21.78 -15.44
N ASP A 187 -22.34 22.82 -16.25
CA ASP A 187 -21.65 22.67 -17.55
C ASP A 187 -20.19 22.26 -17.37
N ALA A 188 -19.52 22.77 -16.33
CA ALA A 188 -18.16 22.41 -15.99
C ALA A 188 -18.03 20.93 -15.59
N GLN A 189 -18.99 20.40 -14.82
CA GLN A 189 -19.05 18.98 -14.47
C GLN A 189 -19.21 18.11 -15.73
N HIS A 190 -20.20 18.40 -16.56
CA HIS A 190 -20.42 17.67 -17.81
C HIS A 190 -19.21 17.77 -18.76
N HIS A 191 -18.62 18.96 -18.85
CA HIS A 191 -17.42 19.17 -19.66
C HIS A 191 -16.25 18.35 -19.15
N CYS A 192 -15.95 18.42 -17.85
CA CYS A 192 -14.87 17.64 -17.25
C CYS A 192 -15.09 16.14 -17.45
N SER A 193 -16.30 15.62 -17.34
CA SER A 193 -16.59 14.19 -17.57
C SER A 193 -16.41 13.70 -19.00
N GLY A 194 -16.34 14.61 -19.97
CA GLY A 194 -16.05 14.27 -21.37
C GLY A 194 -14.57 14.30 -21.76
N LEU A 195 -13.65 14.74 -20.87
CA LEU A 195 -12.25 14.96 -21.23
C LEU A 195 -11.39 13.68 -21.25
N ALA A 196 -11.71 12.70 -20.40
CA ALA A 196 -11.03 11.42 -20.31
C ALA A 196 -11.94 10.38 -19.64
N ALA A 197 -11.62 9.10 -19.77
CA ALA A 197 -12.35 8.07 -19.05
C ALA A 197 -12.23 8.30 -17.54
N GLY A 198 -13.37 8.38 -16.84
CA GLY A 198 -13.42 8.60 -15.39
C GLY A 198 -13.12 10.03 -14.94
N SER A 199 -13.01 11.01 -15.86
CA SER A 199 -12.79 12.39 -15.47
C SER A 199 -14.04 13.04 -14.86
N HIS A 200 -13.84 14.04 -14.02
CA HIS A 200 -14.90 14.84 -13.38
C HIS A 200 -14.29 16.14 -12.82
N LEU A 201 -15.11 17.05 -12.29
CA LEU A 201 -14.56 18.19 -11.53
C LEU A 201 -13.72 17.68 -10.36
N ALA A 202 -12.61 18.36 -10.09
CA ALA A 202 -11.65 17.91 -9.11
C ALA A 202 -12.23 17.94 -7.69
N ASP A 203 -12.22 16.78 -7.05
CA ASP A 203 -12.52 16.62 -5.64
C ASP A 203 -11.20 16.73 -4.85
N LEU A 204 -10.99 17.91 -4.26
CA LEU A 204 -9.79 18.22 -3.48
C LEU A 204 -10.03 17.85 -2.02
N GLN A 205 -9.92 16.56 -1.72
CA GLN A 205 -10.29 16.01 -0.40
C GLN A 205 -9.24 16.30 0.67
N THR A 206 -7.97 16.48 0.30
CA THR A 206 -6.88 16.67 1.26
C THR A 206 -6.23 18.05 1.16
N LEU A 207 -5.67 18.52 2.28
CA LEU A 207 -4.86 19.76 2.31
C LEU A 207 -3.70 19.71 1.31
N GLU A 208 -3.18 18.52 1.04
CA GLU A 208 -2.08 18.35 0.10
C GLU A 208 -2.51 18.55 -1.35
N ASP A 209 -3.67 18.03 -1.76
CA ASP A 209 -4.22 18.25 -3.10
C ASP A 209 -4.41 19.77 -3.32
N LEU A 210 -4.93 20.47 -2.30
CA LEU A 210 -5.09 21.92 -2.31
C LEU A 210 -3.74 22.65 -2.42
N LEU A 211 -2.73 22.24 -1.66
CA LEU A 211 -1.39 22.84 -1.70
C LEU A 211 -0.69 22.59 -3.05
N PHE A 212 -0.81 21.38 -3.59
CA PHE A 212 -0.27 21.02 -4.90
C PHE A 212 -0.85 21.92 -5.99
N ILE A 213 -2.18 21.93 -6.11
CA ILE A 213 -2.90 22.72 -7.12
C ILE A 213 -2.65 24.21 -6.93
N SER A 214 -2.76 24.74 -5.70
CA SER A 214 -2.54 26.17 -5.45
C SER A 214 -1.11 26.62 -5.77
N SER A 215 -0.10 25.79 -5.48
CA SER A 215 1.29 26.07 -5.83
C SER A 215 1.50 26.12 -7.35
N HIS A 216 0.83 25.23 -8.08
CA HIS A 216 0.89 25.20 -9.54
C HIS A 216 0.21 26.43 -10.16
N LEU A 217 -0.99 26.78 -9.69
CA LEU A 217 -1.74 27.95 -10.17
C LEU A 217 -0.99 29.26 -9.92
N ARG A 218 -0.36 29.39 -8.75
CA ARG A 218 0.45 30.56 -8.38
C ARG A 218 1.67 30.71 -9.30
N ARG A 219 2.37 29.62 -9.59
CA ARG A 219 3.55 29.63 -10.49
C ARG A 219 3.20 30.13 -11.89
N HIS A 220 1.99 29.85 -12.37
CA HIS A 220 1.53 30.20 -13.71
C HIS A 220 0.69 31.49 -13.74
N ASN A 221 0.64 32.26 -12.63
CA ASN A 221 -0.13 33.49 -12.49
C ASN A 221 -1.61 33.34 -12.90
N ASN A 222 -2.22 32.21 -12.56
CA ASN A 222 -3.62 31.93 -12.87
C ASN A 222 -4.53 32.57 -11.82
N LEU A 223 -4.90 33.85 -12.01
CA LEU A 223 -5.86 34.57 -11.17
C LEU A 223 -7.33 34.20 -11.48
N LEU A 224 -7.62 32.90 -11.59
CA LEU A 224 -8.95 32.39 -11.94
C LEU A 224 -9.68 31.84 -10.72
N LEU A 225 -10.99 32.00 -10.70
CA LEU A 225 -11.88 31.27 -9.80
C LEU A 225 -12.15 29.92 -10.45
N LEU A 226 -11.91 28.82 -9.72
CA LEU A 226 -12.04 27.47 -10.25
C LEU A 226 -13.27 26.77 -9.69
N TRP A 227 -14.04 26.14 -10.56
CA TRP A 227 -15.00 25.12 -10.17
C TRP A 227 -14.27 23.84 -9.77
N THR A 228 -14.66 23.30 -8.62
CA THR A 228 -14.24 21.99 -8.08
C THR A 228 -15.48 21.10 -7.93
N GLY A 229 -15.27 19.84 -7.57
CA GLY A 229 -16.34 18.85 -7.38
C GLY A 229 -17.25 19.13 -6.18
N LEU A 230 -16.92 20.12 -5.35
CA LEU A 230 -17.76 20.56 -4.24
C LEU A 230 -18.98 21.31 -4.77
N ASN A 231 -20.17 20.79 -4.47
CA ASN A 231 -21.45 21.41 -4.79
C ASN A 231 -22.41 21.24 -3.61
N ASP A 232 -23.08 22.32 -3.22
CA ASP A 232 -24.04 22.36 -2.13
C ASP A 232 -25.48 22.04 -2.57
N GLN A 233 -25.71 21.94 -3.87
CA GLN A 233 -27.01 21.55 -4.43
C GLN A 233 -27.15 20.03 -4.51
N LYS A 234 -28.07 19.50 -3.70
CA LYS A 234 -28.56 18.12 -3.72
C LYS A 234 -29.58 17.90 -4.84
#